data_AF-A0A5J4W8K6-F1
#
_entry.id   AF-A0A5J4W8K6-F1
#
_cell.length_a   1.000
_cell.length_b   1.000
_cell.length_c   1.000
_cell.angle_alpha   90.00
_cell.angle_beta   90.00
_cell.angle_gamma   90.00
#
_symmetry.space_group_name_H-M   'P 1'
#
loop_
_entity.id
_entity.type
_entity.pdbx_description
1 polymer ?
#
loop_
_entity_poly.entity_id
_entity_poly.type
_entity_poly.pdbx_seq_one_letter_code
_entity_poly.pdbx_strand_id
1 'polypeptide(L)'
;MITSECKTVGIHHDSLTHAVSRDYDQFYMKEVTVKDKKRFTYDDSKQDPPQEDESLQAKVIDLQHLFRIQNGYTPVLDCHTSHNAFKFKEIPNQID
;
A
#
# COMPACT_ATOMS: atom_id res chain seq x y z
N MET A 1 -10.25 -10.03 -0.97
CA MET A 1 -10.86 -8.69 -1.14
C MET A 1 -12.15 -8.60 -0.32
N ILE A 2 -12.32 -7.52 0.46
CA ILE A 2 -13.56 -7.21 1.20
C ILE A 2 -14.14 -5.93 0.58
N THR A 3 -15.43 -5.96 0.23
CA THR A 3 -16.13 -4.78 -0.31
C THR A 3 -17.24 -4.38 0.66
N SER A 4 -17.37 -3.08 0.93
CA SER A 4 -18.39 -2.54 1.82
C SER A 4 -18.83 -1.15 1.36
N GLU A 5 -20.01 -0.74 1.79
CA GLU A 5 -20.55 0.61 1.58
C GLU A 5 -19.90 1.61 2.55
N CYS A 6 -19.31 2.68 2.01
CA CYS A 6 -18.90 3.83 2.79
C CYS A 6 -20.13 4.71 3.07
N LYS A 7 -20.44 4.94 4.36
CA LYS A 7 -21.57 5.81 4.74
C LYS A 7 -21.17 7.27 4.91
N THR A 8 -20.01 7.53 5.49
CA THR A 8 -19.56 8.89 5.79
C THR A 8 -18.06 9.02 5.60
N VAL A 9 -17.65 10.22 5.23
CA VAL A 9 -16.26 10.65 5.14
C VAL A 9 -16.09 11.91 5.99
N GLY A 10 -14.92 12.07 6.62
CA GLY A 10 -14.61 13.25 7.43
C GLY A 10 -13.12 13.45 7.61
N ILE A 11 -12.73 14.63 8.10
CA ILE A 11 -11.35 14.97 8.43
C ILE A 11 -11.36 15.78 9.72
N HIS A 12 -10.47 15.45 10.68
CA HIS A 12 -10.24 16.25 11.89
C HIS A 12 -11.51 16.78 12.60
N HIS A 13 -12.50 15.89 12.82
CA HIS A 13 -13.82 16.18 13.43
C HIS A 13 -14.87 16.85 12.55
N ASP A 14 -14.55 17.18 11.30
CA ASP A 14 -15.48 17.72 10.33
C ASP A 14 -16.00 16.63 9.38
N SER A 15 -17.30 16.69 9.06
CA SER A 15 -17.90 15.83 8.05
C SER A 15 -17.69 16.40 6.66
N LEU A 16 -17.28 15.56 5.72
CA LEU A 16 -17.09 15.93 4.32
C LEU A 16 -18.21 15.33 3.45
N THR A 17 -18.47 15.95 2.30
CA THR A 17 -19.36 15.38 1.27
C THR A 17 -18.64 14.38 0.37
N HIS A 18 -17.33 14.56 0.17
CA HIS A 18 -16.46 13.69 -0.59
C HIS A 18 -15.02 13.83 -0.09
N ALA A 19 -14.22 12.77 -0.24
CA ALA A 19 -12.78 12.80 -0.05
C ALA A 19 -12.10 13.45 -1.27
N VAL A 20 -10.97 14.12 -1.05
CA VAL A 20 -10.13 14.64 -2.12
C VAL A 20 -8.71 14.12 -1.99
N SER A 21 -8.03 13.96 -3.13
CA SER A 21 -6.64 13.51 -3.14
C SER A 21 -5.78 14.47 -2.31
N ARG A 22 -4.95 13.90 -1.42
CA ARG A 22 -4.01 14.54 -0.47
C ARG A 22 -4.54 14.81 0.94
N ASP A 23 -5.84 14.63 1.19
CA ASP A 23 -6.40 14.79 2.53
C ASP A 23 -6.25 13.51 3.37
N TYR A 24 -6.15 13.69 4.69
CA TYR A 24 -6.12 12.59 5.66
C TYR A 24 -7.54 12.29 6.15
N ASP A 25 -8.31 11.65 5.28
CA ASP A 25 -9.72 11.37 5.53
C ASP A 25 -9.96 10.13 6.39
N GLN A 26 -11.06 10.14 7.14
CA GLN A 26 -11.60 9.01 7.88
C GLN A 26 -12.91 8.54 7.23
N PHE A 27 -12.97 7.25 6.89
CA PHE A 27 -14.16 6.63 6.31
C PHE A 27 -14.88 5.73 7.31
N TYR A 28 -16.20 5.86 7.36
CA TYR A 28 -17.05 4.92 8.10
C TYR A 28 -17.67 3.91 7.12
N MET A 29 -17.27 2.64 7.27
CA MET A 29 -17.74 1.52 6.47
C MET A 29 -18.82 0.74 7.21
N LYS A 30 -19.90 0.36 6.51
CA LYS A 30 -20.98 -0.45 7.08
C LYS A 30 -20.53 -1.91 7.23
N GLU A 31 -20.85 -2.55 8.36
CA GLU A 31 -20.67 -4.01 8.54
C GLU A 31 -19.21 -4.52 8.42
N VAL A 32 -18.21 -3.64 8.61
CA VAL A 32 -16.78 -4.02 8.66
C VAL A 32 -16.26 -3.95 10.09
N THR A 33 -15.74 -5.04 10.62
CA THR A 33 -15.19 -5.08 11.98
C THR A 33 -13.72 -4.65 12.01
N VAL A 34 -13.20 -4.31 13.20
CA VAL A 34 -11.77 -3.97 13.36
C VAL A 34 -10.85 -5.13 12.95
N LYS A 35 -11.31 -6.38 13.08
CA LYS A 35 -10.53 -7.57 12.67
C LYS A 35 -10.39 -7.68 11.15
N ASP A 36 -11.38 -7.16 10.42
CA ASP A 36 -11.39 -7.13 8.96
C ASP A 36 -10.52 -5.98 8.43
N LYS A 37 -10.32 -4.94 9.25
CA LYS A 37 -9.45 -3.80 8.94
C LYS A 37 -8.00 -4.13 9.29
N LYS A 38 -7.19 -4.49 8.29
CA LYS A 38 -5.72 -4.46 8.40
C LYS A 38 -5.18 -3.18 7.76
N ARG A 39 -3.88 -2.88 7.92
CA ARG A 39 -3.20 -1.76 7.23
C ARG A 39 -3.10 -2.05 5.73
N PHE A 40 -4.23 -1.93 5.03
CA PHE A 40 -4.34 -2.16 3.60
C PHE A 40 -4.78 -0.87 2.90
N THR A 41 -4.59 -0.88 1.58
CA THR A 41 -5.12 0.14 0.68
C THR A 41 -6.64 -0.06 0.53
N TYR A 42 -7.38 1.03 0.50
CA TYR A 42 -8.82 1.05 0.25
C TYR A 42 -9.08 1.90 -0.99
N ASP A 43 -9.98 1.45 -1.86
CA ASP A 43 -10.35 2.19 -3.07
C ASP A 43 -11.79 1.86 -3.51
N ASP A 44 -12.30 2.56 -4.53
CA ASP A 44 -13.59 2.25 -5.13
C ASP A 44 -13.57 0.90 -5.85
N SER A 45 -14.37 -0.03 -5.35
CA SER A 45 -14.57 -1.36 -5.95
C SER A 45 -14.97 -1.35 -7.43
N LYS A 46 -15.50 -0.23 -7.95
CA LYS A 46 -15.99 -0.08 -9.33
C LYS A 46 -15.00 0.63 -10.26
N GLN A 47 -13.93 1.22 -9.73
CA GLN A 47 -12.95 1.98 -10.51
C GLN A 47 -11.54 1.46 -10.20
N ASP A 48 -11.06 0.52 -11.02
CA ASP A 48 -9.71 -0.06 -10.91
C ASP A 48 -9.30 -0.43 -9.47
N PRO A 49 -10.03 -1.35 -8.82
CA PRO A 49 -9.78 -1.66 -7.43
C PRO A 49 -8.37 -2.25 -7.21
N PRO A 50 -7.75 -1.99 -6.05
CA PRO A 50 -6.41 -2.48 -5.73
C PRO A 50 -6.36 -4.00 -5.81
N GLN A 51 -5.36 -4.49 -6.54
CA GLN A 51 -5.09 -5.92 -6.70
C GLN A 51 -3.95 -6.35 -5.79
N GLU A 52 -4.05 -7.58 -5.28
CA GLU A 52 -2.93 -8.23 -4.61
C GLU A 52 -1.99 -8.79 -5.69
N ASP A 53 -0.69 -8.59 -5.51
CA ASP A 53 0.33 -9.16 -6.38
C ASP A 53 1.39 -9.88 -5.52
N GLU A 54 1.87 -11.02 -6.01
CA GLU A 54 2.89 -11.82 -5.33
C GLU A 54 4.30 -11.27 -5.56
N SER A 55 4.50 -10.51 -6.63
CA SER A 55 5.80 -9.94 -6.97
C SER A 55 5.67 -8.67 -7.80
N LEU A 56 6.62 -7.75 -7.66
CA LEU A 56 6.67 -6.53 -8.47
C LEU A 56 8.05 -6.34 -9.08
N GLN A 57 8.09 -5.72 -10.26
CA GLN A 57 9.33 -5.24 -10.86
C GLN A 57 9.50 -3.77 -10.52
N ALA A 58 10.64 -3.43 -9.92
CA ALA A 58 10.96 -2.05 -9.56
C ALA A 58 12.38 -1.69 -10.01
N LYS A 59 12.59 -0.40 -10.24
CA LYS A 59 13.92 0.19 -10.31
C LYS A 59 14.33 0.60 -8.90
N VAL A 60 15.50 0.16 -8.47
CA VAL A 60 16.03 0.43 -7.14
C VAL A 60 17.34 1.20 -7.30
N ILE A 61 17.49 2.26 -6.52
CA ILE A 61 18.75 2.99 -6.39
C ILE A 61 19.41 2.47 -5.11
N ASP A 62 20.61 1.89 -5.26
CA ASP A 62 21.42 1.54 -4.10
C ASP A 62 22.05 2.79 -3.51
N LEU A 63 21.85 2.99 -2.21
CA LEU A 63 22.45 4.12 -1.48
C LEU A 63 23.76 3.63 -0.83
N GLN A 64 24.23 4.30 0.22
CA GLN A 64 25.48 3.97 0.93
C GLN A 64 25.40 2.62 1.68
N HIS A 65 25.21 1.53 0.95
CA HIS A 65 25.10 0.18 1.47
C HIS A 65 26.48 -0.50 1.45
N LEU A 66 26.91 -1.01 2.60
CA LEU A 66 28.26 -1.56 2.79
C LEU A 66 28.51 -2.87 2.02
N PHE A 67 27.43 -3.59 1.69
CA PHE A 67 27.52 -4.90 1.04
C PHE A 67 26.91 -4.86 -0.36
N ARG A 68 27.40 -5.73 -1.24
CA ARG A 68 26.80 -5.88 -2.56
C ARG A 68 25.45 -6.58 -2.46
N ILE A 69 24.39 -5.95 -2.99
CA ILE A 69 23.06 -6.55 -3.12
C ILE A 69 23.08 -7.62 -4.23
N GLN A 70 22.47 -8.78 -3.97
CA GLN A 70 22.40 -9.91 -4.91
C GLN A 70 21.03 -10.59 -4.85
N ASN A 71 20.74 -11.45 -5.84
CA ASN A 71 19.54 -12.30 -5.82
C ASN A 71 19.45 -13.06 -4.51
N GLY A 72 18.27 -13.03 -3.89
CA GLY A 72 18.00 -13.63 -2.59
C GLY A 72 18.18 -12.69 -1.39
N TYR A 73 18.74 -11.49 -1.57
CA TYR A 73 18.74 -10.48 -0.53
C TYR A 73 17.29 -10.16 -0.11
N THR A 74 17.04 -10.09 1.20
CA THR A 74 15.69 -9.96 1.76
C THR A 74 15.59 -8.73 2.67
N PRO A 75 15.56 -7.50 2.11
CA PRO A 75 15.37 -6.30 2.90
C PRO A 75 13.91 -6.16 3.35
N VAL A 76 13.72 -5.31 4.37
CA VAL A 76 12.38 -4.78 4.68
C VAL A 76 12.12 -3.57 3.78
N LEU A 77 10.98 -3.57 3.10
CA LEU A 77 10.52 -2.45 2.29
C LEU A 77 9.34 -1.77 2.97
N ASP A 78 9.44 -0.46 3.07
CA ASP A 78 8.33 0.41 3.39
C ASP A 78 7.66 0.89 2.10
N CYS A 79 6.39 0.60 1.93
CA CYS A 79 5.59 1.02 0.78
C CYS A 79 4.24 1.55 1.27
N HIS A 80 4.00 2.85 1.09
CA HIS A 80 2.86 3.57 1.69
C HIS A 80 2.81 3.35 3.21
N THR A 81 1.79 2.65 3.73
CA THR A 81 1.65 2.29 5.14
C THR A 81 2.07 0.85 5.46
N SER A 82 2.50 0.10 4.44
CA SER A 82 2.94 -1.29 4.55
C SER A 82 4.42 -1.37 4.90
N HIS A 83 4.77 -2.29 5.80
CA HIS A 83 6.13 -2.56 6.26
C HIS A 83 6.35 -4.07 6.27
N ASN A 84 7.01 -4.60 5.25
CA ASN A 84 7.17 -6.05 5.07
C ASN A 84 8.54 -6.40 4.49
N ALA A 85 9.03 -7.60 4.81
CA ALA A 85 10.24 -8.13 4.18
C ALA A 85 9.93 -8.69 2.78
N PHE A 86 10.75 -8.33 1.79
CA PHE A 86 10.63 -8.81 0.42
C PHE A 86 11.94 -9.42 -0.03
N LYS A 87 11.87 -10.50 -0.82
CA LYS A 87 13.05 -11.13 -1.40
C LYS A 87 13.29 -10.58 -2.79
N PHE A 88 14.51 -10.14 -3.07
CA PHE A 88 14.96 -9.79 -4.42
C PHE A 88 15.11 -11.08 -5.21
N LYS A 89 14.04 -11.48 -5.90
CA LYS A 89 13.99 -12.75 -6.65
C LYS A 89 15.00 -12.76 -7.80
N GLU A 90 15.03 -11.67 -8.56
CA GLU A 90 15.89 -11.51 -9.73
C GLU A 90 16.29 -10.04 -9.91
N ILE A 91 17.57 -9.80 -10.19
CA ILE A 91 18.15 -8.50 -10.56
C ILE A 91 18.68 -8.66 -11.98
N PRO A 92 17.86 -8.38 -13.02
CA PRO A 92 18.21 -8.73 -14.39
C PRO A 92 19.24 -7.79 -15.00
N ASN A 93 19.22 -6.52 -14.62
CA ASN A 93 20.07 -5.48 -15.22
C ASN A 93 20.50 -4.46 -14.17
N GLN A 94 21.71 -3.93 -14.36
CA GLN A 94 22.15 -2.69 -13.74
C GLN A 94 21.87 -1.54 -14.73
N ILE A 95 21.40 -0.40 -14.22
CA ILE A 95 21.03 0.77 -15.02
C ILE A 95 22.01 1.90 -14.65
N ASP A 96 22.47 2.64 -15.67
CA ASP A 96 23.33 3.82 -15.54
C ASP A 96 22.54 5.10 -15.22
#